data_AF-A0A7S2RDX8-F1
#
_entry.id   AF-A0A7S2RDX8-F1
#
_cell.length_a   1.000
_cell.length_b   1.000
_cell.length_c   1.000
_cell.angle_alpha   90.00
_cell.angle_beta   90.00
_cell.angle_gamma   90.00
#
_symmetry.space_group_name_H-M   'P 1'
#
loop_
_entity.id
_entity.type
_entity.pdbx_description
1 polymer ?
#
loop_
_entity_poly.entity_id
_entity_poly.type
_entity_poly.pdbx_seq_one_letter_code
_entity_poly.pdbx_strand_id
1 'polypeptide(L)'
;MMKKTRKKKPNLLAYLRDLVRILSLPLTSFDSQIMFTKQHSKDVLYSGHRELVVFPEVSLELCKKLKNKSGCSVNDILLCAISQAILDYCESQNCEVIGPNVHCRVLMPAGFPRTEKERSDKSTALGNRSAMVSLPLHLNEKDILERLKKIQVTTVALK
;
A
#
# COMPACT_ATOMS: atom_id res chain seq x y z
N MET A 1 -20.41 -25.89 -11.73
CA MET A 1 -21.62 -25.30 -11.10
C MET A 1 -21.33 -25.05 -9.62
N MET A 2 -20.77 -23.88 -9.26
CA MET A 2 -20.41 -23.55 -7.88
C MET A 2 -21.64 -23.10 -7.09
N LYS A 3 -21.93 -23.78 -5.97
CA LYS A 3 -23.00 -23.41 -5.04
C LYS A 3 -22.67 -22.07 -4.40
N LYS A 4 -23.46 -21.03 -4.71
CA LYS A 4 -23.43 -19.73 -4.01
C LYS A 4 -23.82 -19.95 -2.55
N THR A 5 -22.84 -20.02 -1.65
CA THR A 5 -23.07 -19.97 -0.21
C THR A 5 -23.61 -18.59 0.17
N ARG A 6 -24.89 -18.52 0.59
CA ARG A 6 -25.49 -17.31 1.14
C ARG A 6 -24.65 -16.82 2.33
N LYS A 7 -23.97 -15.69 2.21
CA LYS A 7 -23.29 -15.02 3.34
C LYS A 7 -24.35 -14.62 4.37
N LYS A 8 -24.34 -15.26 5.54
CA LYS A 8 -25.15 -14.82 6.70
C LYS A 8 -24.73 -13.40 7.05
N LYS A 9 -25.71 -12.49 7.20
CA LYS A 9 -25.44 -11.13 7.70
C LYS A 9 -24.78 -11.25 9.07
N PRO A 10 -23.63 -10.60 9.31
CA PRO A 10 -22.95 -10.66 10.60
C PRO A 10 -23.83 -10.03 11.68
N ASN A 11 -24.01 -10.76 12.79
CA ASN A 11 -24.74 -10.26 13.97
C ASN A 11 -23.93 -9.17 14.67
N LEU A 12 -24.60 -8.28 15.41
CA LEU A 12 -23.96 -7.18 16.17
C LEU A 12 -22.81 -7.66 17.07
N LEU A 13 -22.94 -8.85 17.66
CA LEU A 13 -21.89 -9.48 18.46
C LEU A 13 -20.63 -9.82 17.66
N ALA A 14 -20.76 -10.13 16.37
CA ALA A 14 -19.61 -10.36 15.50
C ALA A 14 -18.84 -9.05 15.26
N TYR A 15 -19.55 -7.93 15.06
CA TYR A 15 -18.92 -6.61 14.92
C TYR A 15 -18.22 -6.18 16.20
N LEU A 16 -18.84 -6.36 17.37
CA LEU A 16 -18.23 -6.06 18.66
C LEU A 16 -16.98 -6.91 18.91
N ARG A 17 -17.04 -8.21 18.64
CA ARG A 17 -15.89 -9.11 18.75
C ARG A 17 -14.76 -8.67 17.81
N ASP A 18 -15.08 -8.34 16.56
CA ASP A 18 -14.08 -7.96 15.57
C ASP A 18 -13.49 -6.58 15.89
N LEU A 19 -14.28 -5.64 16.43
CA LEU A 19 -13.81 -4.34 16.94
C LEU A 19 -12.85 -4.52 18.13
N VAL A 20 -13.24 -5.32 19.14
CA VAL A 20 -12.38 -5.63 20.30
C VAL A 20 -11.09 -6.31 19.82
N ARG A 21 -11.18 -7.23 18.86
CA ARG A 21 -10.01 -7.88 18.26
C ARG A 21 -9.10 -6.88 17.56
N ILE A 22 -9.64 -5.95 16.77
CA ILE A 22 -8.85 -4.92 16.09
C ILE A 22 -8.18 -3.99 17.10
N LEU A 23 -8.90 -3.57 18.14
CA LEU A 23 -8.38 -2.71 19.20
C LEU A 23 -7.37 -3.42 20.11
N SER A 24 -7.42 -4.75 20.21
CA SER A 24 -6.45 -5.54 20.98
C SER A 24 -5.26 -6.05 20.15
N LEU A 25 -5.30 -5.95 18.82
CA LEU A 25 -4.16 -6.28 17.95
C LEU A 25 -2.84 -5.56 18.35
N PRO A 26 -2.84 -4.28 18.76
CA PRO A 26 -1.63 -3.61 19.24
C PRO A 26 -1.12 -4.16 20.57
N LEU A 27 -2.01 -4.70 21.42
CA LEU A 27 -1.68 -5.31 22.71
C LEU A 27 -1.14 -6.72 22.54
N THR A 28 -1.59 -7.43 21.51
CA THR A 28 -0.98 -8.69 21.05
C THR A 28 0.19 -8.34 20.15
N SER A 29 1.32 -7.90 20.72
CA SER A 29 2.52 -7.57 19.97
C SER A 29 2.99 -8.77 19.14
N PHE A 30 2.55 -8.87 17.89
CA PHE A 30 3.21 -9.68 16.87
C PHE A 30 4.43 -8.96 16.31
N ASP A 31 4.67 -7.70 16.72
CA ASP A 31 6.02 -7.17 16.81
C ASP A 31 6.77 -7.97 17.88
N SER A 32 7.17 -9.19 17.51
CA SER A 32 8.38 -9.76 18.06
C SER A 32 9.42 -8.65 18.01
N GLN A 33 10.13 -8.41 19.12
CA GLN A 33 11.45 -7.81 19.04
C GLN A 33 12.09 -8.41 17.79
N ILE A 34 12.61 -7.57 16.88
CA ILE A 34 13.33 -8.04 15.71
C ILE A 34 14.61 -8.68 16.25
N MET A 35 14.47 -9.82 16.92
CA MET A 35 15.51 -10.76 17.19
C MET A 35 15.93 -11.11 15.78
N PHE A 36 17.11 -10.63 15.39
CA PHE A 36 17.76 -11.13 14.19
C PHE A 36 17.85 -12.63 14.40
N THR A 37 16.84 -13.36 13.91
CA THR A 37 16.89 -14.79 13.80
C THR A 37 18.15 -15.04 12.98
N LYS A 38 19.04 -15.90 13.47
CA LYS A 38 20.14 -16.41 12.63
C LYS A 38 19.48 -16.78 11.31
N GLN A 39 19.86 -16.10 10.24
CA GLN A 39 19.28 -16.30 8.92
C GLN A 39 19.28 -17.80 8.67
N HIS A 40 18.09 -18.43 8.64
CA HIS A 40 17.93 -19.86 8.38
C HIS A 40 18.20 -20.08 6.89
N SER A 41 19.42 -19.75 6.45
CA SER A 41 19.83 -19.76 5.04
C SER A 41 19.83 -21.17 4.45
N LYS A 42 19.84 -22.20 5.31
CA LYS A 42 19.82 -23.60 4.88
C LYS A 42 18.48 -24.04 4.27
N ASP A 43 17.37 -23.37 4.63
CA ASP A 43 16.02 -23.79 4.26
C ASP A 43 15.23 -22.73 3.47
N VAL A 44 15.88 -21.64 3.02
CA VAL A 44 15.27 -20.72 2.05
C VAL A 44 15.28 -21.39 0.68
N LEU A 45 14.39 -22.37 0.52
CA LEU A 45 14.12 -23.01 -0.76
C LEU A 45 13.59 -21.94 -1.72
N TYR A 46 14.32 -21.73 -2.81
CA TYR A 46 13.82 -20.90 -3.90
C TYR A 46 12.52 -21.53 -4.40
N SER A 47 11.40 -20.83 -4.19
CA SER A 47 10.06 -21.35 -4.48
C SER A 47 9.78 -21.52 -5.98
N GLY A 48 10.69 -21.15 -6.88
CA GLY A 48 10.45 -21.16 -8.32
C GLY A 48 9.48 -20.09 -8.83
N HIS A 49 8.74 -19.42 -7.93
CA HIS A 49 7.65 -18.50 -8.27
C HIS A 49 8.06 -17.02 -8.33
N ARG A 50 9.35 -16.70 -8.21
CA ARG A 50 9.81 -15.31 -8.30
C ARG A 50 10.20 -15.01 -9.73
N GLU A 51 9.38 -14.22 -10.40
CA GLU A 51 9.68 -13.71 -11.73
C GLU A 51 10.23 -12.29 -11.60
N LEU A 52 11.34 -12.02 -12.27
CA LEU A 52 11.86 -10.66 -12.42
C LEU A 52 11.31 -10.09 -13.72
N VAL A 53 10.39 -9.14 -13.59
CA VAL A 53 9.90 -8.35 -14.74
C VAL A 53 10.67 -7.05 -14.78
N VAL A 54 11.45 -6.84 -15.83
CA VAL A 54 12.20 -5.60 -16.03
C VAL A 54 11.27 -4.57 -16.66
N PHE A 55 10.97 -3.51 -15.93
CA PHE A 55 10.16 -2.39 -16.42
C PHE A 55 11.06 -1.40 -17.19
N PRO A 56 10.59 -0.84 -18.32
CA PRO A 56 11.35 0.17 -19.05
C PRO A 56 11.61 1.41 -18.19
N GLU A 57 12.76 2.05 -18.42
CA GLU A 57 13.11 3.25 -17.67
C GLU A 57 12.15 4.40 -17.99
N VAL A 58 11.57 4.99 -16.94
CA VAL A 58 10.78 6.20 -17.04
C VAL A 58 11.67 7.38 -16.70
N SER A 59 11.73 8.37 -17.60
CA SER A 59 12.53 9.57 -17.40
C SER A 59 12.12 10.31 -16.12
N LEU A 60 13.06 10.46 -15.19
CA LEU A 60 12.84 11.24 -13.97
C LEU A 60 12.50 12.71 -14.29
N GLU A 61 13.04 13.26 -15.37
CA GLU A 61 12.75 14.63 -15.80
C GLU A 61 11.30 14.79 -16.26
N LEU A 62 10.72 13.76 -16.89
CA LEU A 62 9.29 13.74 -17.20
C LEU A 62 8.45 13.78 -15.91
N CYS A 63 8.77 12.92 -14.93
CA CYS A 63 8.05 12.88 -13.66
C CYS A 63 8.15 14.22 -12.91
N LYS A 64 9.32 14.88 -12.92
CA LYS A 64 9.50 16.20 -12.32
C LYS A 64 8.69 17.28 -13.04
N LYS A 65 8.65 17.28 -14.38
CA LYS A 65 7.84 18.23 -15.15
C LYS A 65 6.35 18.09 -14.83
N LEU A 66 5.86 16.85 -14.77
CA LEU A 66 4.48 16.56 -14.39
C LEU A 66 4.19 17.07 -12.97
N LYS A 67 4.99 16.64 -12.01
CA LYS A 67 4.93 17.07 -10.60
C LYS A 67 4.84 18.60 -10.48
N ASN A 68 5.75 19.32 -11.14
CA ASN A 68 5.83 20.78 -11.06
C ASN A 68 4.60 21.45 -11.69
N LYS A 69 4.09 20.89 -12.79
CA LYS A 69 2.90 21.44 -13.47
C LYS A 69 1.60 21.18 -12.69
N SER A 70 1.49 20.04 -12.00
CA SER A 70 0.31 19.67 -11.21
C SER A 70 0.38 20.08 -9.74
N GLY A 71 1.51 20.61 -9.27
CA GLY A 71 1.69 21.01 -7.86
C GLY A 71 1.64 19.85 -6.87
N CYS A 72 1.98 18.63 -7.30
CA CYS A 72 1.94 17.43 -6.47
C CYS A 72 3.36 16.90 -6.11
N SER A 73 3.46 15.69 -5.57
CA SER A 73 4.72 15.00 -5.31
C SER A 73 4.99 13.90 -6.34
N VAL A 74 6.24 13.42 -6.40
CA VAL A 74 6.61 12.30 -7.30
C VAL A 74 5.80 11.04 -6.95
N ASN A 75 5.56 10.80 -5.66
CA ASN A 75 4.75 9.66 -5.20
C ASN A 75 3.31 9.75 -5.72
N ASP A 76 2.74 10.95 -5.84
CA ASP A 76 1.38 11.13 -6.36
C ASP A 76 1.31 10.76 -7.85
N ILE A 77 2.31 11.18 -8.63
CA ILE A 77 2.43 10.83 -10.05
C ILE A 77 2.59 9.33 -10.22
N LEU A 78 3.47 8.70 -9.44
CA LEU A 78 3.69 7.24 -9.50
C LEU A 78 2.44 6.47 -9.08
N LEU A 79 1.77 6.88 -8.01
CA LEU A 79 0.57 6.21 -7.53
C LEU A 79 -0.60 6.37 -8.52
N CYS A 80 -0.68 7.52 -9.20
CA CYS A 80 -1.63 7.75 -10.28
C CYS A 80 -1.36 6.84 -11.48
N ALA A 81 -0.09 6.70 -11.89
CA ALA A 81 0.31 5.79 -12.96
C ALA A 81 0.01 4.32 -12.62
N ILE A 82 0.31 3.88 -11.39
CA ILE A 82 0.00 2.53 -10.92
C ILE A 82 -1.51 2.28 -10.90
N SER A 83 -2.28 3.25 -10.41
CA SER A 83 -3.75 3.18 -10.44
C SER A 83 -4.27 2.97 -11.87
N GLN A 84 -3.76 3.74 -12.84
CA GLN A 84 -4.15 3.57 -14.24
C GLN A 84 -3.71 2.22 -14.80
N ALA A 85 -2.47 1.80 -14.55
CA ALA A 85 -1.95 0.52 -15.03
C ALA A 85 -2.75 -0.68 -14.49
N ILE A 86 -3.21 -0.64 -13.24
CA ILE A 86 -4.09 -1.67 -12.66
C ILE A 86 -5.43 -1.70 -13.40
N LEU A 87 -6.02 -0.53 -13.67
CA LEU A 87 -7.27 -0.43 -14.39
C LEU A 87 -7.12 -1.00 -15.81
N ASP A 88 -6.12 -0.53 -16.56
CA ASP A 88 -5.83 -0.98 -17.94
C ASP A 88 -5.59 -2.49 -18.00
N TYR A 89 -4.82 -3.03 -17.04
CA TYR A 89 -4.56 -4.46 -16.96
C TYR A 89 -5.84 -5.25 -16.75
N CYS A 90 -6.64 -4.88 -15.75
CA CYS A 90 -7.87 -5.59 -15.45
C CYS A 90 -8.93 -5.48 -16.56
N GLU A 91 -9.01 -4.33 -17.23
CA GLU A 91 -9.84 -4.17 -18.44
C GLU A 91 -9.36 -5.11 -19.56
N SER A 92 -8.06 -5.21 -19.79
CA SER A 92 -7.48 -6.15 -20.78
C SER A 92 -7.79 -7.61 -20.47
N GLN A 93 -7.93 -7.96 -19.18
CA GLN A 93 -8.26 -9.31 -18.72
C GLN A 93 -9.77 -9.57 -18.61
N ASN A 94 -10.63 -8.62 -19.00
CA ASN A 94 -12.08 -8.68 -18.79
C ASN A 94 -12.44 -9.04 -17.34
N CYS A 95 -11.72 -8.45 -16.37
CA CYS A 95 -11.85 -8.80 -14.98
C CYS A 95 -13.23 -8.38 -14.43
N GLU A 96 -14.03 -9.34 -13.98
CA GLU A 96 -15.37 -9.11 -13.39
C GLU A 96 -15.34 -8.20 -12.14
N VAL A 97 -14.17 -8.06 -11.51
CA VAL A 97 -13.99 -7.26 -10.29
C VAL A 97 -13.97 -5.76 -10.60
N ILE A 98 -13.61 -5.35 -11.83
CA ILE A 98 -13.65 -3.95 -12.22
C ILE A 98 -15.07 -3.56 -12.65
N GLY A 99 -15.68 -2.69 -11.86
CA GLY A 99 -17.00 -2.13 -12.11
C GLY A 99 -17.07 -0.67 -11.66
N PRO A 100 -18.25 -0.04 -11.67
CA PRO A 100 -18.38 1.39 -11.38
C PRO A 100 -18.05 1.79 -9.92
N ASN A 101 -17.83 0.83 -9.02
CA ASN A 101 -17.60 1.06 -7.59
C ASN A 101 -16.49 0.16 -7.04
N VAL A 102 -15.32 0.13 -7.67
CA VAL A 102 -14.18 -0.63 -7.14
C VAL A 102 -13.61 0.10 -5.93
N HIS A 103 -13.49 -0.62 -4.83
CA HIS A 103 -12.71 -0.19 -3.67
C HIS A 103 -11.36 -0.90 -3.68
N CYS A 104 -10.33 -0.20 -4.13
CA CYS A 104 -8.96 -0.67 -4.04
C CYS A 104 -8.23 0.06 -2.92
N ARG A 105 -7.28 -0.63 -2.28
CA ARG A 105 -6.42 -0.06 -1.26
C ARG A 105 -4.97 -0.43 -1.56
N VAL A 106 -4.09 0.54 -1.38
CA VAL A 106 -2.64 0.34 -1.46
C VAL A 106 -2.06 0.35 -0.06
N LEU A 107 -1.09 -0.52 0.20
CA LEU A 107 -0.23 -0.45 1.39
C LEU A 107 1.03 0.32 1.01
N MET A 108 1.20 1.51 1.58
CA MET A 108 2.34 2.37 1.30
C MET A 108 3.27 2.41 2.52
N PRO A 109 4.58 2.13 2.37
CA PRO A 109 5.53 2.30 3.45
C PRO A 109 5.71 3.80 3.74
N ALA A 110 5.47 4.21 4.99
CA ALA A 110 5.69 5.56 5.47
C ALA A 110 6.83 5.55 6.50
N GLY A 111 7.85 6.40 6.29
CA GLY A 111 8.94 6.60 7.23
C GLY A 111 8.64 7.73 8.20
N PHE A 112 8.82 7.51 9.49
CA PHE A 112 8.66 8.54 10.51
C PHE A 112 9.96 9.37 10.65
N PRO A 113 9.86 10.70 10.83
CA PRO A 113 11.03 11.53 11.03
C PRO A 113 11.76 11.14 12.32
N ARG A 114 13.10 11.19 12.28
CA ARG A 114 13.95 11.03 13.47
C ARG A 114 14.29 12.39 14.06
N THR A 115 14.25 12.48 15.37
CA THR A 115 14.75 13.65 16.09
C THR A 115 16.28 13.72 16.01
N GLU A 116 16.85 14.90 16.23
CA GLU A 116 18.31 15.09 16.21
C GLU A 116 19.03 14.33 17.32
N LYS A 117 18.36 14.18 18.48
CA LYS A 117 18.82 13.34 19.59
C LYS A 117 18.95 11.86 19.20
N GLU A 118 17.96 11.32 18.49
CA GLU A 118 18.02 9.93 18.01
C GLU A 118 19.05 9.73 16.90
N ARG A 119 19.33 10.77 16.10
CA ARG A 119 20.37 10.69 15.05
C ARG A 119 21.79 10.71 15.61
N SER A 120 22.01 11.44 16.70
CA SER A 120 23.32 11.59 17.33
C SER A 120 23.69 10.42 18.23
N ASP A 121 22.69 9.74 18.81
CA ASP A 121 22.89 8.55 19.62
C ASP A 121 22.99 7.28 18.74
N LYS A 122 24.20 6.73 18.65
CA LYS A 122 24.49 5.50 17.87
C LYS A 122 23.66 4.29 18.30
N SER A 123 23.20 4.24 19.55
CA SER A 123 22.41 3.11 20.08
C SER A 123 20.95 3.15 19.62
N THR A 124 20.43 4.33 19.27
CA THR A 124 19.04 4.54 18.84
C THR A 124 18.91 4.99 17.38
N ALA A 125 20.02 5.34 16.73
CA ALA A 125 20.08 5.74 15.32
C ALA A 125 19.53 4.66 14.36
N LEU A 126 19.77 3.38 14.67
CA LEU A 126 19.35 2.24 13.87
C LEU A 126 18.13 1.56 14.49
N GLY A 127 16.95 2.07 14.18
CA GLY A 127 15.66 1.48 14.56
C GLY A 127 14.67 1.47 13.41
N ASN A 128 13.72 0.51 13.46
CA ASN A 128 12.61 0.48 12.53
C ASN A 128 11.67 1.67 12.81
N ARG A 129 11.72 2.67 11.94
CA ARG A 129 10.86 3.86 11.97
C ARG A 129 10.05 3.93 10.68
N SER A 130 9.42 2.81 10.34
CA SER A 130 8.51 2.74 9.21
C SER A 130 7.27 1.96 9.59
N ALA A 131 6.14 2.34 9.01
CA ALA A 131 4.91 1.58 9.10
C ALA A 131 4.28 1.46 7.71
N MET A 132 3.55 0.37 7.49
CA MET A 132 2.72 0.21 6.29
C MET A 132 1.38 0.91 6.54
N VAL A 133 1.09 1.96 5.79
CA VAL A 133 -0.19 2.67 5.87
C VAL A 133 -1.09 2.23 4.72
N SER A 134 -2.31 1.82 5.07
CA SER A 134 -3.31 1.46 4.07
C SER A 134 -4.07 2.69 3.61
N LEU A 135 -4.08 2.96 2.31
CA LEU A 135 -4.74 4.12 1.69
C LEU A 135 -5.73 3.67 0.61
N PRO A 136 -6.81 4.42 0.38
CA PRO A 136 -7.64 4.20 -0.80
C PRO A 136 -6.83 4.48 -2.08
N LEU A 137 -6.92 3.55 -3.03
CA LEU A 137 -6.41 3.74 -4.39
C LEU A 137 -7.58 4.05 -5.31
N HIS A 138 -7.57 5.25 -5.88
CA HIS A 138 -8.65 5.80 -6.71
C HIS A 138 -8.58 5.20 -8.12
N LEU A 139 -9.50 4.30 -8.46
CA LEU A 139 -9.58 3.60 -9.75
C LEU A 139 -10.82 3.99 -10.58
N ASN A 140 -11.82 4.65 -9.98
CA ASN A 140 -13.13 4.85 -10.61
C ASN A 140 -13.19 6.13 -11.45
N GLU A 141 -12.15 6.96 -11.39
CA GLU A 141 -12.05 8.25 -12.05
C GLU A 141 -11.68 8.06 -13.52
N LYS A 142 -12.59 8.44 -14.42
CA LYS A 142 -12.35 8.37 -15.86
C LYS A 142 -11.30 9.37 -16.34
N ASP A 143 -11.29 10.56 -15.73
CA ASP A 143 -10.30 11.59 -16.04
C ASP A 143 -9.05 11.41 -15.17
N ILE A 144 -7.89 11.43 -15.83
CA ILE A 144 -6.58 11.26 -15.19
C ILE A 144 -6.26 12.44 -14.26
N LEU A 145 -6.71 13.65 -14.58
CA LEU A 145 -6.46 14.82 -13.75
C LEU A 145 -7.34 14.78 -12.48
N GLU A 146 -8.59 14.36 -12.59
CA GLU A 146 -9.45 14.09 -11.42
C GLU A 146 -8.85 13.00 -10.53
N ARG A 147 -8.38 11.90 -11.13
CA ARG A 147 -7.70 10.81 -10.42
C ARG A 147 -6.49 11.31 -9.64
N LEU A 148 -5.63 12.09 -10.30
CA LEU A 148 -4.44 12.67 -9.67
C LEU A 148 -4.81 13.57 -8.49
N LYS A 149 -5.86 14.39 -8.62
CA LYS A 149 -6.35 15.25 -7.53
C LYS A 149 -6.80 14.44 -6.31
N LYS A 150 -7.58 13.36 -6.50
CA LYS A 150 -8.03 12.50 -5.38
C LYS A 150 -6.87 11.76 -4.73
N ILE A 151 -5.91 11.30 -5.53
CA ILE A 151 -4.68 10.69 -5.02
C ILE A 151 -3.89 11.69 -4.19
N GLN A 152 -3.71 12.92 -4.68
CA GLN A 152 -3.02 13.98 -3.95
C GLN A 152 -3.69 14.28 -2.60
N VAL A 153 -5.03 14.36 -2.55
CA VAL A 153 -5.76 14.54 -1.29
C VAL A 153 -5.46 13.40 -0.31
N THR A 154 -5.38 12.16 -0.82
CA THR A 154 -5.13 10.97 -0.01
C THR A 154 -3.71 10.91 0.54
N THR A 155 -2.71 11.28 -0.25
CA THR A 155 -1.30 11.26 0.15
C THR A 155 -0.91 12.45 1.00
N VAL A 156 -1.59 13.60 0.86
CA VAL A 156 -1.41 14.74 1.76
C VAL A 156 -1.84 14.40 3.18
N ALA A 157 -2.85 13.56 3.37
CA ALA A 157 -3.27 13.10 4.70
C ALA A 157 -2.20 12.26 5.45
N LEU A 158 -1.10 11.90 4.78
CA LEU A 158 0.02 11.17 5.38
C LEU A 158 1.22 12.05 5.76
N LYS A 159 1.21 13.31 5.32
CA LYS A 159 2.28 14.27 5.62
C LYS A 159 1.98 14.98 6.92
#